data_AF-A0A7J9VU28-F1
#
_entry.id   AF-A0A7J9VU28-F1
#
_cell.length_a   1.000
_cell.length_b   1.000
_cell.length_c   1.000
_cell.angle_alpha   90.00
_cell.angle_beta   90.00
_cell.angle_gamma   90.00
#
_symmetry.space_group_name_H-M   'P 1'
#
loop_
_entity.id
_entity.type
_entity.pdbx_description
1 polymer ?
#
loop_
_entity_poly.entity_id
_entity_poly.type
_entity_poly.pdbx_seq_one_letter_code
_entity_poly.pdbx_strand_id
1 'polypeptide(L)'
;MCGIVAYLGHRSAMDVVVDGLSRLEYRGYDSAGAAVVAPGSLRVEKRAGPLRNLTDALGTEPRSAAHCGVGHTRWATHGLPTDVNAHPHVDRSRRLAVVHNGIVENFAELRAGLARRGVECVSDTDTEVVANLIAEELLTDGGLADAVRRVCRRLEGAFALAAIHQDAPDVVVGARRDSPLVVGRGTAENFLASDVSAFIAHTREAIELG
;
A
#
# COMPACT_ATOMS: atom_id res chain seq x y z
N MET A 1 4.29 15.29 0.15
CA MET A 1 3.13 14.49 -0.31
C MET A 1 3.63 13.06 -0.43
N CYS A 2 3.02 12.05 0.17
CA CYS A 2 3.59 10.69 0.09
C CYS A 2 3.55 10.10 -1.35
N GLY A 3 4.28 9.01 -1.60
CA GLY A 3 4.26 8.26 -2.86
C GLY A 3 3.65 6.87 -2.71
N ILE A 4 2.70 6.50 -3.57
CA ILE A 4 2.17 5.13 -3.71
C ILE A 4 2.64 4.55 -5.05
N VAL A 5 3.09 3.29 -5.01
CA VAL A 5 3.30 2.47 -6.22
C VAL A 5 2.76 1.07 -5.95
N ALA A 6 2.02 0.53 -6.91
CA ALA A 6 1.64 -0.87 -6.94
C ALA A 6 1.81 -1.43 -8.34
N TYR A 7 2.05 -2.72 -8.42
CA TYR A 7 2.36 -3.42 -9.65
C TYR A 7 1.70 -4.79 -9.67
N LEU A 8 1.16 -5.15 -10.83
CA LEU A 8 0.74 -6.50 -11.16
C LEU A 8 1.22 -6.82 -12.58
N GLY A 9 2.10 -7.79 -12.75
CA GLY A 9 2.59 -8.17 -14.07
C GLY A 9 3.74 -9.17 -14.05
N HIS A 10 4.27 -9.50 -15.21
CA HIS A 10 5.23 -10.60 -15.36
C HIS A 10 6.64 -10.35 -14.77
N ARG A 11 6.95 -9.13 -14.32
CA ARG A 11 8.27 -8.78 -13.75
C ARG A 11 8.30 -9.06 -12.24
N SER A 12 9.49 -8.95 -11.65
CA SER A 12 9.63 -8.86 -10.20
C SER A 12 8.90 -7.63 -9.68
N ALA A 13 7.81 -7.85 -8.94
CA ALA A 13 7.01 -6.77 -8.38
C ALA A 13 7.81 -5.93 -7.39
N MET A 14 8.71 -6.55 -6.63
CA MET A 14 9.57 -5.82 -5.70
C MET A 14 10.49 -4.83 -6.44
N ASP A 15 11.08 -5.25 -7.57
CA ASP A 15 11.96 -4.39 -8.36
C ASP A 15 11.22 -3.21 -8.97
N VAL A 16 10.06 -3.50 -9.59
CA VAL A 16 9.23 -2.46 -10.20
C VAL A 16 8.72 -1.47 -9.16
N VAL A 17 8.24 -1.96 -8.02
CA VAL A 17 7.76 -1.10 -6.93
C VAL A 17 8.89 -0.22 -6.40
N VAL A 18 10.07 -0.78 -6.09
CA VAL A 18 11.19 -0.01 -5.55
C VAL A 18 11.73 1.00 -6.57
N ASP A 19 11.83 0.65 -7.87
CA ASP A 19 12.19 1.62 -8.91
C ASP A 19 11.17 2.77 -8.97
N GLY A 20 9.89 2.44 -8.95
CA GLY A 20 8.81 3.43 -8.91
C GLY A 20 8.91 4.35 -7.69
N LEU A 21 9.21 3.80 -6.51
CA LEU A 21 9.39 4.59 -5.29
C LEU A 21 10.59 5.52 -5.37
N SER A 22 11.69 5.12 -6.01
CA SER A 22 12.86 6.00 -6.22
C SER A 22 12.49 7.25 -7.02
N ARG A 23 11.55 7.12 -7.96
CA ARG A 23 11.02 8.23 -8.75
C ARG A 23 10.04 9.10 -7.99
N LEU A 24 9.58 8.68 -6.81
CA LEU A 24 8.67 9.42 -5.93
C LEU A 24 9.35 9.91 -4.64
N GLU A 25 10.63 9.62 -4.43
CA GLU A 25 11.36 9.97 -3.19
C GLU A 25 11.37 11.48 -2.92
N TYR A 26 11.33 12.31 -3.97
CA TYR A 26 11.21 13.77 -3.85
C TYR A 26 9.96 14.23 -3.11
N ARG A 27 8.95 13.37 -2.96
CA ARG A 27 7.68 13.71 -2.32
C ARG A 27 7.61 13.32 -0.84
N GLY A 28 8.39 12.34 -0.39
CA GLY A 28 8.43 11.85 0.99
C GLY A 28 9.68 11.01 1.28
N TYR A 29 10.29 11.23 2.45
CA TYR A 29 11.63 10.71 2.79
C TYR A 29 11.76 10.26 4.26
N ASP A 30 10.68 10.30 5.03
CA ASP A 30 10.71 9.97 6.47
C ASP A 30 10.76 8.45 6.72
N SER A 31 10.20 7.67 5.80
CA SER A 31 10.27 6.21 5.78
C SER A 31 9.84 5.67 4.43
N ALA A 32 10.24 4.44 4.11
CA ALA A 32 9.80 3.73 2.92
C ALA A 32 9.56 2.26 3.23
N GLY A 33 8.70 1.62 2.43
CA GLY A 33 8.52 0.18 2.51
C GLY A 33 7.82 -0.39 1.29
N ALA A 34 7.91 -1.70 1.17
CA ALA A 34 7.29 -2.47 0.11
C ALA A 34 6.77 -3.81 0.63
N ALA A 35 5.73 -4.31 -0.02
CA ALA A 35 5.18 -5.63 0.19
C ALA A 35 4.93 -6.32 -1.15
N VAL A 36 5.15 -7.63 -1.19
CA VAL A 36 4.85 -8.47 -2.35
C VAL A 36 4.15 -9.76 -1.93
N VAL A 37 3.25 -10.25 -2.79
CA VAL A 37 2.62 -11.56 -2.61
C VAL A 37 3.53 -12.62 -3.21
N ALA A 38 4.27 -13.32 -2.35
CA ALA A 38 5.03 -14.51 -2.72
C ALA A 38 4.15 -15.77 -2.63
N PRO A 39 4.55 -16.91 -3.21
CA PRO A 39 3.80 -18.16 -3.08
C PRO A 39 3.50 -18.49 -1.61
N GLY A 40 2.22 -18.49 -1.25
CA GLY A 40 1.74 -18.80 0.10
C GLY A 40 2.14 -17.83 1.21
N SER A 41 2.68 -16.65 0.89
CA SER A 41 3.08 -15.67 1.93
C SER A 41 3.10 -14.22 1.44
N LEU A 42 2.75 -13.29 2.34
CA LEU A 42 3.01 -11.87 2.14
C LEU A 42 4.38 -11.50 2.72
N ARG A 43 5.29 -11.02 1.87
CA ARG A 43 6.60 -10.52 2.30
C ARG A 43 6.53 -9.00 2.41
N VAL A 44 6.96 -8.45 3.55
CA VAL A 44 6.91 -7.02 3.83
C VAL A 44 8.25 -6.58 4.39
N GLU A 45 8.78 -5.51 3.82
CA GLU A 45 10.00 -4.86 4.27
C GLU A 45 9.77 -3.35 4.36
N LYS A 46 10.13 -2.74 5.48
CA LYS A 46 9.92 -1.31 5.71
C LYS A 46 10.97 -0.75 6.66
N ARG A 47 11.41 0.47 6.38
CA ARG A 47 12.50 1.16 7.09
C ARG A 47 12.19 2.63 7.27
N ALA A 48 12.47 3.15 8.45
CA ALA A 48 12.55 4.57 8.72
C ALA A 48 13.72 5.21 7.95
N GLY A 49 13.57 6.48 7.59
CA GLY A 49 14.54 7.26 6.83
C GLY A 49 14.41 7.11 5.31
N PRO A 50 15.46 7.49 4.56
CA PRO A 50 15.42 7.56 3.10
C PRO A 50 15.24 6.18 2.46
N LEU A 51 14.83 6.15 1.19
CA LEU A 51 14.57 4.92 0.45
C LEU A 51 15.79 3.98 0.44
N ARG A 52 17.00 4.52 0.49
CA ARG A 52 18.23 3.71 0.55
C ARG A 52 18.20 2.69 1.70
N ASN A 53 17.62 3.05 2.85
CA ASN A 53 17.57 2.14 3.99
C ASN A 53 16.74 0.89 3.67
N LEU A 54 15.65 1.06 2.93
CA LEU A 54 14.84 -0.05 2.40
C LEU A 54 15.64 -0.86 1.39
N THR A 55 16.34 -0.21 0.44
CA THR A 55 17.10 -0.95 -0.57
C THR A 55 18.27 -1.73 0.02
N ASP A 56 18.95 -1.17 1.02
CA ASP A 56 20.04 -1.82 1.75
C ASP A 56 19.50 -3.04 2.51
N ALA A 57 18.34 -2.91 3.16
CA ALA A 57 17.70 -4.00 3.89
C ALA A 57 17.19 -5.14 3.00
N LEU A 58 16.71 -4.82 1.78
CA LEU A 58 16.32 -5.81 0.79
C LEU A 58 17.52 -6.56 0.19
N GLY A 59 18.72 -5.98 0.27
CA GLY A 59 19.95 -6.55 -0.25
C GLY A 59 19.95 -6.70 -1.78
N THR A 60 20.88 -7.52 -2.27
CA THR A 60 21.14 -7.76 -3.70
C THR A 60 20.68 -9.13 -4.19
N GLU A 61 20.13 -9.96 -3.31
CA GLU A 61 19.64 -11.28 -3.67
C GLU A 61 18.49 -11.17 -4.69
N PRO A 62 18.35 -12.15 -5.61
CA PRO A 62 17.28 -12.15 -6.59
C PRO A 62 15.93 -11.98 -5.89
N ARG A 63 15.27 -10.86 -6.18
CA ARG A 63 13.98 -10.54 -5.58
C ARG A 63 12.97 -11.58 -6.07
N SER A 64 12.06 -11.99 -5.17
CA SER A 64 11.15 -13.12 -5.40
C SER A 64 10.45 -13.03 -6.77
N ALA A 65 10.10 -14.16 -7.37
CA ALA A 65 9.24 -14.24 -8.56
C ALA A 65 7.78 -13.78 -8.32
N ALA A 66 7.53 -13.03 -7.25
CA ALA A 66 6.26 -12.39 -6.98
C ALA A 66 5.95 -11.35 -8.06
N HIS A 67 4.77 -11.45 -8.63
CA HIS A 67 4.27 -10.61 -9.72
C HIS A 67 3.31 -9.52 -9.24
N CYS A 68 2.93 -9.52 -7.96
CA CYS A 68 2.02 -8.57 -7.34
C CYS A 68 2.66 -7.90 -6.11
N GLY A 69 2.61 -6.57 -6.05
CA GLY A 69 3.23 -5.80 -4.98
C GLY A 69 2.73 -4.37 -4.83
N VAL A 70 2.99 -3.80 -3.66
CA VAL A 70 2.71 -2.41 -3.30
C VAL A 70 3.91 -1.84 -2.55
N GLY A 71 4.09 -0.53 -2.63
CA GLY A 71 5.10 0.18 -1.87
C GLY A 71 4.74 1.63 -1.64
N HIS A 72 5.48 2.23 -0.72
CA HIS A 72 5.19 3.56 -0.24
C HIS A 72 6.44 4.32 0.17
N THR A 73 6.46 5.62 -0.14
CA THR A 73 7.35 6.60 0.51
C THR A 73 6.50 7.55 1.34
N ARG A 74 6.85 7.68 2.60
CA ARG A 74 6.03 8.36 3.61
C ARG A 74 6.62 9.72 3.99
N TRP A 75 5.72 10.68 4.11
CA TRP A 75 5.89 11.92 4.85
C TRP A 75 4.95 11.82 6.06
N ALA A 76 5.49 11.77 7.27
CA ALA A 76 4.71 11.46 8.47
C ALA A 76 3.71 12.59 8.82
N THR A 77 2.44 12.24 8.98
CA THR A 77 1.39 13.13 9.54
C THR A 77 0.98 12.65 10.94
N HIS A 78 0.56 11.39 11.06
CA HIS A 78 0.25 10.73 12.32
C HIS A 78 1.35 9.75 12.74
N GLY A 79 1.87 9.87 13.96
CA GLY A 79 2.90 8.96 14.47
C GLY A 79 4.32 9.27 13.96
N LEU A 80 5.31 8.96 14.80
CA LEU A 80 6.72 9.20 14.52
C LEU A 80 7.23 8.39 13.31
N PRO A 81 8.29 8.85 12.61
CA PRO A 81 8.90 8.13 11.51
C PRO A 81 9.71 6.93 12.03
N THR A 82 9.02 5.81 12.25
CA THR A 82 9.58 4.55 12.73
C THR A 82 9.28 3.43 11.74
N ASP A 83 10.02 2.32 11.81
CA ASP A 83 9.71 1.13 11.02
C ASP A 83 8.25 0.67 11.26
N VAL A 84 7.77 0.74 12.50
CA VAL A 84 6.39 0.36 12.87
C VAL A 84 5.35 1.23 12.15
N ASN A 85 5.56 2.54 12.07
CA ASN A 85 4.63 3.48 11.43
C ASN A 85 4.86 3.63 9.91
N ALA A 86 5.94 3.08 9.37
CA ALA A 86 6.15 3.03 7.93
C ALA A 86 5.08 2.17 7.25
N HIS A 87 4.71 2.53 6.04
CA HIS A 87 3.84 1.71 5.19
C HIS A 87 4.69 0.68 4.42
N PRO A 88 4.13 -0.46 3.97
CA PRO A 88 2.73 -0.89 4.11
C PRO A 88 2.34 -1.28 5.54
N HIS A 89 1.08 -1.04 5.92
CA HIS A 89 0.49 -1.66 7.10
C HIS A 89 -0.11 -3.01 6.74
N VAL A 90 -0.02 -3.96 7.67
CA VAL A 90 -0.55 -5.31 7.53
C VAL A 90 -1.65 -5.56 8.53
N ASP A 91 -2.58 -6.44 8.19
CA ASP A 91 -3.56 -6.95 9.16
C ASP A 91 -2.91 -7.91 10.17
N ARG A 92 -3.67 -8.30 11.20
CA ARG A 92 -3.19 -9.24 12.23
C ARG A 92 -2.74 -10.59 11.69
N SER A 93 -3.38 -11.09 10.63
CA SER A 93 -2.97 -12.37 10.01
C SER A 93 -1.75 -12.23 9.10
N ARG A 94 -1.31 -10.99 8.83
CA ARG A 94 -0.21 -10.64 7.92
C ARG A 94 -0.42 -11.18 6.50
N ARG A 95 -1.67 -11.13 6.01
CA ARG A 95 -2.06 -11.59 4.68
C ARG A 95 -2.52 -10.45 3.78
N LEU A 96 -2.92 -9.33 4.37
CA LEU A 96 -3.24 -8.07 3.68
C LEU A 96 -2.10 -7.07 3.87
N ALA A 97 -1.73 -6.35 2.81
CA ALA A 97 -0.92 -5.13 2.91
C ALA A 97 -1.67 -3.94 2.31
N VAL A 98 -1.60 -2.80 2.99
CA VAL A 98 -2.23 -1.54 2.57
C VAL A 98 -1.21 -0.39 2.65
N VAL A 99 -1.18 0.42 1.60
CA VAL A 99 -0.47 1.71 1.56
C VAL A 99 -1.48 2.83 1.37
N HIS A 100 -1.19 4.00 1.95
CA HIS A 100 -2.13 5.10 2.06
C HIS A 100 -1.44 6.47 1.91
N ASN A 101 -2.05 7.36 1.14
CA ASN A 101 -1.76 8.78 1.07
C ASN A 101 -2.98 9.54 1.54
N GLY A 102 -2.80 10.57 2.36
CA GLY A 102 -3.90 11.38 2.88
C GLY A 102 -4.11 11.16 4.37
N ILE A 103 -5.31 11.47 4.85
CA ILE A 103 -5.69 11.40 6.26
C ILE A 103 -7.09 10.80 6.34
N VAL A 104 -7.24 9.76 7.17
CA VAL A 104 -8.56 9.29 7.60
C VAL A 104 -8.95 10.04 8.87
N GLU A 105 -9.89 10.98 8.77
CA GLU A 105 -10.20 11.92 9.85
C GLU A 105 -10.90 11.25 11.04
N ASN A 106 -11.75 10.25 10.77
CA ASN A 106 -12.48 9.51 11.78
C ASN A 106 -11.71 8.26 12.31
N PHE A 107 -10.39 8.18 12.11
CA PHE A 107 -9.61 6.99 12.47
C PHE A 107 -9.65 6.66 13.97
N ALA A 108 -9.77 7.66 14.85
CA ALA A 108 -9.81 7.45 16.29
C ALA A 108 -11.09 6.71 16.73
N GLU A 109 -12.24 7.07 16.16
CA GLU A 109 -13.51 6.37 16.39
C GLU A 109 -13.45 4.94 15.85
N LEU A 110 -12.93 4.79 14.62
CA LEU A 110 -12.79 3.48 13.98
C LEU A 110 -11.84 2.56 14.76
N ARG A 111 -10.72 3.09 15.26
CA ARG A 111 -9.76 2.40 16.13
C ARG A 111 -10.40 1.95 17.44
N ALA A 112 -11.17 2.82 18.09
CA ALA A 112 -11.91 2.44 19.30
C ALA A 112 -12.94 1.34 19.02
N GLY A 113 -13.59 1.37 17.84
CA GLY A 113 -14.46 0.31 17.35
C GLY A 113 -13.75 -1.04 17.21
N LEU A 114 -12.58 -1.08 16.57
CA LEU A 114 -11.73 -2.27 16.43
C LEU A 114 -11.32 -2.82 17.80
N ALA A 115 -10.88 -1.95 18.72
CA ALA A 115 -10.47 -2.35 20.06
C ALA A 115 -11.61 -3.03 20.84
N ARG A 116 -12.85 -2.51 20.74
CA ARG A 116 -14.03 -3.15 21.34
C ARG A 116 -14.31 -4.57 20.81
N ARG A 117 -13.87 -4.87 19.59
CA ARG A 117 -13.95 -6.21 18.98
C ARG A 117 -12.70 -7.06 19.21
N GLY A 118 -11.76 -6.59 20.03
CA GLY A 118 -10.52 -7.31 20.36
C GLY A 118 -9.42 -7.21 19.29
N VAL A 119 -9.50 -6.22 18.40
CA VAL A 119 -8.46 -5.91 17.40
C VAL A 119 -7.63 -4.73 17.87
N GLU A 120 -6.44 -5.00 18.38
CA GLU A 120 -5.48 -3.98 18.80
C GLU A 120 -4.58 -3.57 17.62
N CYS A 121 -4.41 -2.25 17.45
CA CYS A 121 -3.47 -1.66 16.49
C CYS A 121 -2.11 -1.43 17.17
N VAL A 122 -1.01 -1.80 16.52
CA VAL A 122 0.34 -1.69 17.08
C VAL A 122 1.05 -0.37 16.74
N SER A 123 0.57 0.33 15.71
CA SER A 123 1.09 1.59 15.23
C SER A 123 0.18 2.76 15.61
N ASP A 124 0.68 3.98 15.47
CA ASP A 124 -0.07 5.20 15.75
C ASP A 124 -0.80 5.73 14.50
N THR A 125 -0.75 5.00 13.38
CA THR A 125 -1.24 5.51 12.10
C THR A 125 -2.73 5.22 11.93
N ASP A 126 -3.38 6.09 11.18
CA ASP A 126 -4.71 5.90 10.64
C ASP A 126 -4.76 4.75 9.63
N THR A 127 -3.69 4.55 8.86
CA THR A 127 -3.58 3.49 7.85
C THR A 127 -3.72 2.08 8.41
N GLU A 128 -3.19 1.79 9.60
CA GLU A 128 -3.36 0.46 10.22
C GLU A 128 -4.82 0.16 10.56
N VAL A 129 -5.58 1.18 10.96
CA VAL A 129 -7.02 1.06 11.20
C VAL A 129 -7.70 0.62 9.90
N VAL A 130 -7.34 1.23 8.76
CA VAL A 130 -7.86 0.85 7.43
C VAL A 130 -7.51 -0.61 7.10
N ALA A 131 -6.26 -1.04 7.32
CA ALA A 131 -5.83 -2.41 7.05
C ALA A 131 -6.66 -3.44 7.85
N ASN A 132 -6.85 -3.21 9.15
CA ASN A 132 -7.64 -4.11 9.99
C ASN A 132 -9.13 -4.09 9.64
N LEU A 133 -9.69 -2.93 9.27
CA LEU A 133 -11.08 -2.86 8.78
C LEU A 133 -11.27 -3.64 7.49
N ILE A 134 -10.33 -3.58 6.54
CA ILE A 134 -10.41 -4.34 5.29
C ILE A 134 -10.35 -5.84 5.61
N ALA A 135 -9.49 -6.25 6.55
CA ALA A 135 -9.42 -7.64 6.98
C ALA A 135 -10.73 -8.14 7.63
N GLU A 136 -11.42 -7.31 8.42
CA GLU A 136 -12.75 -7.66 8.94
C GLU A 136 -13.78 -7.81 7.81
N GLU A 137 -13.80 -6.88 6.85
CA GLU A 137 -14.74 -6.92 5.72
C GLU A 137 -14.46 -8.08 4.74
N LEU A 138 -13.23 -8.59 4.69
CA LEU A 138 -12.85 -9.78 3.91
C LEU A 138 -13.46 -11.08 4.43
N LEU A 139 -13.98 -11.09 5.67
CA LEU A 139 -14.71 -12.24 6.22
C LEU A 139 -16.13 -12.38 5.64
N THR A 140 -16.58 -11.39 4.87
CA THR A 140 -17.85 -11.40 4.15
C THR A 140 -17.63 -11.66 2.66
N ASP A 141 -18.66 -12.05 1.93
CA ASP A 141 -18.56 -12.33 0.50
C ASP A 141 -18.17 -11.08 -0.33
N GLY A 142 -17.53 -11.32 -1.48
CA GLY A 142 -17.18 -10.31 -2.48
C GLY A 142 -15.68 -10.04 -2.69
N GLY A 143 -14.80 -10.64 -1.88
CA GLY A 143 -13.36 -10.55 -2.06
C GLY A 143 -12.77 -9.15 -1.80
N LEU A 144 -11.51 -8.95 -2.21
CA LEU A 144 -10.71 -7.78 -1.83
C LEU A 144 -11.30 -6.45 -2.30
N ALA A 145 -11.79 -6.38 -3.54
CA ALA A 145 -12.35 -5.14 -4.08
C ALA A 145 -13.62 -4.71 -3.34
N ASP A 146 -14.49 -5.66 -3.00
CA ASP A 146 -15.73 -5.36 -2.27
C ASP A 146 -15.44 -4.98 -0.81
N ALA A 147 -14.49 -5.66 -0.16
CA ALA A 147 -14.03 -5.31 1.18
C ALA A 147 -13.46 -3.89 1.24
N VAL A 148 -12.54 -3.54 0.33
CA VAL A 148 -11.99 -2.18 0.22
C VAL A 148 -13.11 -1.16 -0.02
N ARG A 149 -14.07 -1.47 -0.91
CA ARG A 149 -15.20 -0.57 -1.18
C ARG A 149 -16.07 -0.33 0.05
N ARG A 150 -16.38 -1.37 0.84
CA ARG A 150 -17.17 -1.25 2.08
C ARG A 150 -16.42 -0.40 3.11
N VAL A 151 -15.12 -0.60 3.28
CA VAL A 151 -14.30 0.23 4.17
C VAL A 151 -14.28 1.68 3.70
N CYS A 152 -14.03 1.95 2.42
CA CYS A 152 -13.97 3.33 1.89
C CYS A 152 -15.26 4.14 2.13
N ARG A 153 -16.43 3.49 2.21
CA ARG A 153 -17.70 4.15 2.54
C ARG A 153 -17.78 4.62 4.01
N ARG A 154 -16.97 4.05 4.88
CA ARG A 154 -16.91 4.36 6.32
C ARG A 154 -15.83 5.38 6.67
N LEU A 155 -14.87 5.61 5.76
CA LEU A 155 -13.77 6.55 5.98
C LEU A 155 -14.23 7.99 5.73
N GLU A 156 -13.77 8.92 6.56
CA GLU A 156 -13.89 10.36 6.38
C GLU A 156 -12.53 10.98 6.06
N GLY A 157 -12.52 12.11 5.35
CA GLY A 157 -11.30 12.78 4.89
C GLY A 157 -10.92 12.47 3.44
N ALA A 158 -9.70 12.86 3.07
CA ALA A 158 -9.13 12.69 1.74
C ALA A 158 -8.04 11.62 1.76
N PHE A 159 -8.13 10.64 0.86
CA PHE A 159 -7.23 9.50 0.83
C PHE A 159 -7.03 8.89 -0.56
N ALA A 160 -5.89 8.26 -0.78
CA ALA A 160 -5.66 7.27 -1.82
C ALA A 160 -5.06 6.01 -1.19
N LEU A 161 -5.56 4.85 -1.57
CA LEU A 161 -5.22 3.55 -1.00
C LEU A 161 -4.80 2.60 -2.13
N ALA A 162 -3.84 1.73 -1.83
CA ALA A 162 -3.61 0.52 -2.60
C ALA A 162 -3.47 -0.68 -1.66
N ALA A 163 -4.13 -1.78 -2.01
CA ALA A 163 -4.19 -3.00 -1.21
C ALA A 163 -3.89 -4.26 -2.04
N ILE A 164 -3.16 -5.19 -1.43
CA ILE A 164 -2.89 -6.54 -1.96
C ILE A 164 -3.16 -7.57 -0.88
N HIS A 165 -3.56 -8.78 -1.28
CA HIS A 165 -3.87 -9.86 -0.35
C HIS A 165 -3.26 -11.19 -0.82
N GLN A 166 -2.74 -11.98 0.11
CA GLN A 166 -2.11 -13.26 -0.17
C GLN A 166 -3.02 -14.24 -0.94
N ASP A 167 -4.31 -14.26 -0.64
CA ASP A 167 -5.29 -15.15 -1.31
C ASP A 167 -5.83 -14.59 -2.62
N ALA A 168 -5.45 -13.37 -2.98
CA ALA A 168 -5.78 -12.76 -4.25
C ALA A 168 -4.48 -12.27 -4.93
N PRO A 169 -3.54 -13.19 -5.26
CA PRO A 169 -2.22 -12.83 -5.75
C PRO A 169 -2.25 -12.11 -7.10
N ASP A 170 -3.36 -12.23 -7.85
CA ASP A 170 -3.56 -11.61 -9.16
C ASP A 170 -4.39 -10.32 -9.09
N VAL A 171 -4.51 -9.72 -7.91
CA VAL A 171 -5.36 -8.53 -7.70
C VAL A 171 -4.61 -7.45 -6.91
N VAL A 172 -4.57 -6.26 -7.49
CA VAL A 172 -4.26 -5.01 -6.79
C VAL A 172 -5.54 -4.19 -6.76
N VAL A 173 -5.94 -3.70 -5.58
CA VAL A 173 -7.11 -2.82 -5.45
C VAL A 173 -6.66 -1.42 -5.09
N GLY A 174 -7.03 -0.45 -5.93
CA GLY A 174 -6.88 0.97 -5.65
C GLY A 174 -8.20 1.64 -5.29
N ALA A 175 -8.16 2.62 -4.39
CA ALA A 175 -9.31 3.49 -4.10
C ALA A 175 -8.82 4.91 -3.85
N ARG A 176 -9.61 5.93 -4.22
CA ARG A 176 -9.30 7.33 -3.92
C ARG A 176 -10.54 8.12 -3.54
N ARG A 177 -10.31 9.19 -2.77
CA ARG A 177 -11.20 10.32 -2.51
C ARG A 177 -10.33 11.55 -2.30
N ASP A 178 -10.41 12.52 -3.19
CA ASP A 178 -9.67 13.80 -3.08
C ASP A 178 -8.14 13.71 -2.92
N SER A 179 -7.54 12.57 -3.28
CA SER A 179 -6.10 12.37 -3.42
C SER A 179 -5.77 11.72 -4.77
N PRO A 180 -4.71 12.13 -5.49
CA PRO A 180 -4.37 11.57 -6.79
C PRO A 180 -4.07 10.06 -6.73
N LEU A 181 -4.60 9.33 -7.72
CA LEU A 181 -4.29 7.93 -7.97
C LEU A 181 -4.57 7.62 -9.45
N VAL A 182 -3.60 7.01 -10.13
CA VAL A 182 -3.61 6.81 -11.58
C VAL A 182 -3.22 5.37 -11.89
N VAL A 183 -3.91 4.76 -12.85
CA VAL A 183 -3.58 3.43 -13.38
C VAL A 183 -2.73 3.58 -14.63
N GLY A 184 -1.54 2.97 -14.64
CA GLY A 184 -0.72 2.80 -15.83
C GLY A 184 -1.03 1.45 -16.49
N ARG A 185 -1.38 1.44 -17.78
CA ARG A 185 -1.68 0.21 -18.53
C ARG A 185 -0.49 -0.20 -19.38
N GLY A 186 0.10 -1.35 -19.09
CA GLY A 186 1.18 -1.95 -19.87
C GLY A 186 0.69 -3.15 -20.69
N THR A 187 1.62 -3.80 -21.38
CA THR A 187 1.34 -5.05 -22.10
C THR A 187 1.44 -6.22 -21.12
N ALA A 188 0.30 -6.80 -20.75
CA ALA A 188 0.22 -7.88 -19.75
C ALA A 188 0.79 -7.51 -18.36
N GLU A 189 0.78 -6.21 -18.04
CA GLU A 189 1.14 -5.67 -16.74
C GLU A 189 0.37 -4.38 -16.47
N ASN A 190 0.11 -4.07 -15.21
CA ASN A 190 -0.56 -2.85 -14.78
C ASN A 190 0.17 -2.24 -13.60
N PHE A 191 0.09 -0.91 -13.53
CA PHE A 191 0.67 -0.08 -12.48
C PHE A 191 -0.45 0.73 -11.84
N LEU A 192 -0.33 1.01 -10.56
CA LEU A 192 -1.17 1.96 -9.85
C LEU A 192 -0.25 2.87 -9.05
N ALA A 193 -0.32 4.17 -9.26
CA ALA A 193 0.56 5.10 -8.57
C ALA A 193 -0.11 6.42 -8.25
N SER A 194 0.40 7.11 -7.24
CA SER A 194 -0.05 8.47 -6.91
C SER A 194 0.48 9.54 -7.87
N ASP A 195 1.45 9.20 -8.72
CA ASP A 195 1.98 10.06 -9.78
C ASP A 195 2.47 9.22 -10.97
N VAL A 196 2.27 9.73 -12.19
CA VAL A 196 2.67 9.06 -13.43
C VAL A 196 4.18 8.82 -13.54
N SER A 197 5.00 9.64 -12.85
CA SER A 197 6.45 9.49 -12.87
C SER A 197 6.90 8.12 -12.38
N ALA A 198 6.12 7.44 -11.54
CA ALA A 198 6.42 6.12 -11.01
C ALA A 198 6.48 5.01 -12.07
N PHE A 199 5.75 5.13 -13.17
CA PHE A 199 5.65 4.09 -14.18
C PHE A 199 5.90 4.57 -15.62
N ILE A 200 6.23 5.86 -15.82
CA ILE A 200 6.43 6.45 -17.15
C ILE A 200 7.53 5.76 -17.99
N ALA A 201 8.46 5.08 -17.32
CA ALA A 201 9.49 4.27 -17.97
C ALA A 201 8.95 2.95 -18.57
N HIS A 202 7.76 2.52 -18.14
CA HIS A 202 7.15 1.25 -18.54
C HIS A 202 5.96 1.45 -19.49
N THR A 203 5.15 2.48 -19.28
CA THR A 203 4.02 2.79 -20.16
C THR A 203 3.71 4.29 -20.18
N ARG A 204 3.08 4.72 -21.28
CA ARG A 204 2.53 6.08 -21.47
C ARG A 204 1.00 6.10 -21.43
N GLU A 205 0.35 4.94 -21.37
CA GLU A 205 -1.10 4.85 -21.23
C GLU A 205 -1.46 4.99 -19.74
N ALA A 206 -2.07 6.11 -19.38
CA ALA A 206 -2.49 6.42 -18.03
C ALA A 206 -4.00 6.67 -18.00
N ILE A 207 -4.67 6.07 -17.02
CA ILE A 207 -6.08 6.29 -16.72
C ILE A 207 -6.16 6.92 -15.33
N GLU A 208 -6.61 8.18 -15.27
CA GLU A 208 -6.91 8.80 -13.98
C GLU A 208 -8.19 8.16 -13.39
N LEU A 209 -8.15 7.85 -12.11
CA LEU A 209 -9.33 7.37 -11.40
C LEU A 209 -10.24 8.56 -11.07
N GLY A 210 -11.50 8.50 -11.49
CA GLY A 210 -12.51 9.55 -11.27
C GLY A 210 -13.15 9.52 -9.89
#